data_AF-A0A1C6BVF1-F1
#
_entry.id   AF-A0A1C6BVF1-F1
#
_cell.length_a   1.000
_cell.length_b   1.000
_cell.length_c   1.000
_cell.angle_alpha   90.00
_cell.angle_beta   90.00
_cell.angle_gamma   90.00
#
_symmetry.space_group_name_H-M   'P 1'
#
loop_
_entity.id
_entity.type
_entity.pdbx_description
1 polymer ?
#
loop_
_entity_poly.entity_id
_entity_poly.type
_entity_poly.pdbx_seq_one_letter_code
_entity_poly.pdbx_strand_id
1 'polypeptide(L)'
;MLEIGMICAEAGEKIARVSANMAMAADMEVRASSTATTGAYSSACQRGLPAILMERGGGGRFTDSEVQAYKQDVKNIMIRMGLLSGEEVHTVQQKNVTRAEYLEAETDGLWYPVFSAGDTFAGGAVLGTVRDIWGNLLLEYRADYPGIILYQTVGLGVKTGDPLIAYGEYVDR
;
A
#
# COMPACT_ATOMS: atom_id res chain seq x y z
N MET A 1 -5.90 -9.80 0.95
CA MET A 1 -4.95 -9.02 0.13
C MET A 1 -5.49 -7.63 0.12
N LEU A 2 -4.68 -6.67 0.55
CA LEU A 2 -5.12 -5.30 0.75
C LEU A 2 -5.19 -4.54 -0.57
N GLU A 3 -6.15 -3.63 -0.66
CA GLU A 3 -6.30 -2.71 -1.78
C GLU A 3 -5.84 -1.32 -1.37
N ILE A 4 -4.85 -0.75 -2.06
CA ILE A 4 -4.23 0.52 -1.68
C ILE A 4 -4.26 1.53 -2.83
N GLY A 5 -4.79 2.72 -2.55
CA GLY A 5 -4.57 3.92 -3.35
C GLY A 5 -3.44 4.78 -2.77
N MET A 6 -2.33 4.94 -3.50
CA MET A 6 -1.21 5.80 -3.09
C MET A 6 -1.38 7.23 -3.61
N ILE A 7 -1.22 8.20 -2.70
CA ILE A 7 -1.30 9.64 -2.95
C ILE A 7 0.11 10.20 -3.09
N CYS A 8 0.32 11.02 -4.11
CA CYS A 8 1.57 11.68 -4.38
C CYS A 8 1.75 12.93 -3.50
N ALA A 9 2.47 12.83 -2.38
CA ALA A 9 2.56 13.91 -1.40
C ALA A 9 3.63 14.97 -1.75
N GLU A 10 4.71 14.60 -2.45
CA GLU A 10 5.92 15.42 -2.67
C GLU A 10 5.84 16.41 -3.86
N ALA A 11 4.69 16.49 -4.56
CA ALA A 11 4.54 17.27 -5.80
C ALA A 11 3.92 18.66 -5.61
N GLY A 12 3.88 19.15 -4.37
CA GLY A 12 3.25 20.42 -3.99
C GLY A 12 1.77 20.29 -3.62
N GLU A 13 1.30 21.19 -2.75
CA GLU A 13 0.01 21.10 -2.05
C GLU A 13 -1.19 20.92 -3.00
N LYS A 14 -1.21 21.65 -4.11
CA LYS A 14 -2.30 21.55 -5.09
C LYS A 14 -2.35 20.15 -5.73
N ILE A 15 -1.20 19.59 -6.09
CA ILE A 15 -1.12 18.26 -6.73
C ILE A 15 -1.50 17.19 -5.73
N ALA A 16 -0.92 17.23 -4.53
CA ALA A 16 -1.24 16.32 -3.45
C ALA A 16 -2.74 16.32 -3.11
N ARG A 17 -3.37 17.50 -3.05
CA ARG A 17 -4.81 17.63 -2.78
C ARG A 17 -5.67 17.02 -3.88
N VAL A 18 -5.33 17.24 -5.15
CA VAL A 18 -6.10 16.64 -6.26
C VAL A 18 -5.89 15.13 -6.31
N SER A 19 -4.66 14.65 -6.13
CA SER A 19 -4.35 13.22 -6.01
C SER A 19 -5.09 12.57 -4.83
N ALA A 20 -5.16 13.24 -3.68
CA ALA A 20 -5.94 12.77 -2.54
C ALA A 20 -7.44 12.67 -2.88
N ASN A 21 -8.00 13.68 -3.55
CA ASN A 21 -9.38 13.63 -4.02
C ASN A 21 -9.65 12.48 -5.00
N MET A 22 -8.68 12.14 -5.86
CA MET A 22 -8.76 10.97 -6.74
C MET A 22 -8.74 9.67 -5.93
N ALA A 23 -7.79 9.52 -4.99
CA ALA A 23 -7.70 8.32 -4.14
C ALA A 23 -8.95 8.12 -3.26
N MET A 24 -9.57 9.22 -2.81
CA MET A 24 -10.85 9.22 -2.07
C MET A 24 -12.05 8.73 -2.89
N ALA A 25 -11.96 8.74 -4.22
CA ALA A 25 -13.03 8.26 -5.10
C ALA A 25 -12.90 6.76 -5.40
N ALA A 26 -11.69 6.21 -5.31
CA ALA A 26 -11.48 4.77 -5.50
C ALA A 26 -12.09 3.98 -4.32
N ASP A 27 -12.76 2.88 -4.63
CA ASP A 27 -13.39 1.99 -3.66
C ASP A 27 -12.36 0.96 -3.17
N MET A 28 -11.34 1.45 -2.47
CA MET A 28 -10.20 0.65 -1.98
C MET A 28 -10.11 0.73 -0.45
N GLU A 29 -9.82 -0.38 0.20
CA GLU A 29 -9.81 -0.49 1.66
C GLU A 29 -8.84 0.48 2.36
N VAL A 30 -7.73 0.83 1.70
CA VAL A 30 -6.70 1.73 2.22
C VAL A 30 -6.36 2.80 1.19
N ARG A 31 -6.10 4.00 1.70
CA ARG A 31 -5.32 5.01 0.98
C ARG A 31 -4.10 5.38 1.80
N ALA A 32 -2.96 5.53 1.14
CA ALA A 32 -1.69 5.85 1.78
C ALA A 32 -1.04 7.07 1.15
N SER A 33 -0.47 7.96 1.96
CA SER A 33 0.40 9.03 1.43
C SER A 33 1.78 8.46 1.13
N SER A 34 2.27 8.69 -0.08
CA SER A 34 3.61 8.28 -0.50
C SER A 34 4.52 9.49 -0.72
N THR A 35 5.73 9.36 -0.21
CA THR A 35 6.85 10.30 -0.41
C THR A 35 7.80 9.83 -1.52
N ALA A 36 7.44 8.79 -2.27
CA ALA A 36 8.27 8.28 -3.35
C ALA A 36 8.51 9.36 -4.41
N THR A 37 9.78 9.55 -4.78
CA THR A 37 10.21 10.51 -5.81
C THR A 37 10.60 9.81 -7.11
N THR A 38 10.46 8.50 -7.19
CA THR A 38 10.80 7.67 -8.35
C THR A 38 9.58 6.88 -8.84
N GLY A 39 9.67 6.33 -10.05
CA GLY A 39 8.59 5.58 -10.68
C GLY A 39 7.66 6.43 -11.56
N ALA A 40 6.78 5.75 -12.30
CA ALA A 40 5.96 6.36 -13.33
C ALA A 40 4.95 7.38 -12.77
N TYR A 41 4.24 7.02 -11.70
CA TYR A 41 3.22 7.90 -11.12
C TYR A 41 3.86 9.13 -10.46
N SER A 42 4.95 8.95 -9.68
CA SER A 42 5.70 10.04 -9.06
C SER A 42 6.28 11.02 -10.08
N SER A 43 6.77 10.51 -11.21
CA SER A 43 7.23 11.34 -12.34
C SER A 43 6.12 12.23 -12.90
N ALA A 44 4.88 11.74 -13.02
CA ALA A 44 3.74 12.55 -13.45
C ALA A 44 3.47 13.69 -12.45
N CYS A 45 3.48 13.40 -11.15
CA CYS A 45 3.28 14.41 -10.12
C CYS A 45 4.36 15.48 -10.14
N GLN A 46 5.64 15.09 -10.24
CA GLN A 46 6.77 16.02 -10.33
C GLN A 46 6.69 16.95 -11.55
N ARG A 47 5.95 16.54 -12.58
CA ARG A 47 5.65 17.34 -13.77
C ARG A 47 4.37 18.16 -13.64
N GLY A 48 3.79 18.24 -12.44
CA GLY A 48 2.59 19.03 -12.15
C GLY A 48 1.28 18.35 -12.55
N LEU A 49 1.27 17.03 -12.78
CA LEU A 49 0.06 16.28 -13.10
C LEU A 49 -0.40 15.46 -11.89
N PRO A 50 -1.64 15.65 -11.40
CA PRO A 50 -2.20 14.78 -10.38
C PRO A 50 -2.21 13.32 -10.84
N ALA A 51 -1.70 12.44 -9.99
CA ALA A 51 -1.65 11.01 -10.23
C ALA A 51 -1.87 10.23 -8.92
N ILE A 52 -2.42 9.04 -9.05
CA ILE A 52 -2.48 8.03 -7.99
C ILE A 52 -1.97 6.70 -8.55
N LEU A 53 -1.51 5.83 -7.67
CA LEU A 53 -1.20 4.44 -7.99
C LEU A 53 -2.19 3.57 -7.21
N MET A 54 -2.81 2.60 -7.88
CA MET A 54 -3.75 1.66 -7.26
C MET A 54 -3.17 0.26 -7.30
N GLU A 55 -3.15 -0.42 -6.16
CA GLU A 55 -2.72 -1.82 -6.03
C GLU A 55 -3.84 -2.70 -5.50
N ARG A 56 -4.06 -3.81 -6.21
CA ARG A 56 -5.00 -4.91 -5.96
C ARG A 56 -4.49 -6.09 -6.80
N GLY A 57 -4.53 -7.29 -6.25
CA GLY A 57 -3.82 -8.45 -6.81
C GLY A 57 -2.41 -8.61 -6.23
N GLY A 58 -1.71 -9.67 -6.63
CA GLY A 58 -0.38 -9.96 -6.08
C GLY A 58 0.16 -11.32 -6.49
N GLY A 59 1.47 -11.53 -6.30
CA GLY A 59 2.14 -12.79 -6.65
C GLY A 59 2.02 -13.19 -8.12
N GLY A 60 1.89 -12.19 -9.01
CA GLY A 60 1.68 -12.41 -10.45
C GLY A 60 0.29 -12.96 -10.81
N ARG A 61 -0.69 -12.82 -9.93
CA ARG A 61 -2.07 -13.30 -10.12
C ARG A 61 -3.09 -12.17 -9.92
N PHE A 62 -4.21 -12.31 -10.62
CA PHE A 62 -5.40 -11.49 -10.45
C PHE A 62 -6.65 -12.31 -10.83
N THR A 63 -7.81 -11.82 -10.42
CA THR A 63 -9.13 -12.40 -10.63
C THR A 63 -10.00 -11.47 -11.48
N ASP A 64 -11.03 -12.02 -12.12
CA ASP A 64 -11.99 -11.23 -12.87
C ASP A 64 -12.69 -10.19 -11.98
N SER A 65 -13.00 -10.53 -10.72
CA SER A 65 -13.57 -9.59 -9.75
C SER A 65 -12.64 -8.41 -9.48
N GLU A 66 -11.34 -8.64 -9.31
CA GLU A 66 -10.37 -7.56 -9.09
C GLU A 66 -10.27 -6.64 -10.32
N VAL A 67 -10.36 -7.20 -11.54
CA VAL A 67 -10.39 -6.42 -12.78
C VAL A 67 -11.66 -5.57 -12.88
N GLN A 68 -12.83 -6.11 -12.51
CA GLN A 68 -14.07 -5.33 -12.52
C GLN A 68 -14.04 -4.22 -11.48
N ALA A 69 -13.50 -4.49 -10.29
CA ALA A 69 -13.32 -3.49 -9.26
C ALA A 69 -12.39 -2.36 -9.75
N TYR A 70 -11.28 -2.67 -10.44
CA TYR A 70 -10.39 -1.63 -11.00
C TYR A 70 -11.11 -0.74 -12.02
N LYS A 71 -11.97 -1.33 -12.86
CA LYS A 71 -12.79 -0.56 -13.81
C LYS A 71 -13.78 0.35 -13.08
N GLN A 72 -14.34 -0.11 -11.97
CA GLN A 72 -15.24 0.69 -11.15
C GLN A 72 -14.49 1.85 -10.48
N ASP A 73 -13.29 1.61 -9.95
CA ASP A 73 -12.44 2.66 -9.35
C ASP A 73 -12.12 3.77 -10.36
N VAL A 74 -11.73 3.40 -11.58
CA VAL A 74 -11.47 4.37 -12.66
C VAL A 74 -12.71 5.18 -12.98
N LYS A 75 -13.91 4.56 -13.01
CA LYS A 75 -15.17 5.30 -13.23
C LYS A 75 -15.46 6.26 -12.08
N ASN A 76 -15.32 5.82 -10.83
CA ASN A 76 -15.54 6.70 -9.67
C ASN A 76 -14.60 7.90 -9.72
N ILE A 77 -13.32 7.70 -10.04
CA ILE A 77 -12.35 8.79 -10.20
C ILE A 77 -12.79 9.73 -11.33
N MET A 78 -13.19 9.21 -12.48
CA MET A 78 -13.67 10.04 -13.58
C MET A 78 -14.95 10.83 -13.21
N ILE A 79 -15.85 10.25 -12.42
CA ILE A 79 -17.04 10.94 -11.89
C ILE A 79 -16.62 12.06 -10.92
N ARG A 80 -15.76 11.76 -9.93
CA ARG A 80 -15.22 12.74 -8.97
C ARG A 80 -14.56 13.92 -9.65
N MET A 81 -13.87 13.65 -10.77
CA MET A 81 -13.16 14.65 -11.56
C MET A 81 -14.06 15.37 -12.58
N GLY A 82 -15.36 15.06 -12.64
CA GLY A 82 -16.32 15.68 -13.55
C GLY A 82 -16.15 15.29 -15.03
N LEU A 83 -15.43 14.19 -15.30
CA LEU A 83 -15.21 13.66 -16.65
C LEU A 83 -16.34 12.75 -17.12
N LEU A 84 -17.06 12.13 -16.17
CA LEU A 84 -18.27 11.33 -16.43
C LEU A 84 -19.39 11.81 -15.51
N SER A 85 -20.63 11.74 -16.02
CA SER A 85 -21.81 11.87 -15.19
C SER A 85 -22.12 10.56 -14.48
N GLY A 86 -22.54 10.62 -13.22
CA GLY A 86 -22.95 9.45 -12.44
C GLY A 86 -22.78 9.67 -10.94
N GLU A 87 -23.00 8.60 -10.19
CA GLU A 87 -22.73 8.54 -8.75
C GLU A 87 -21.57 7.58 -8.50
N GLU A 88 -20.68 7.94 -7.58
CA GLU A 88 -19.60 7.07 -7.15
C GLU A 88 -20.15 5.89 -6.36
N VAL A 89 -19.59 4.70 -6.60
CA VAL A 89 -19.95 3.48 -5.90
C VAL A 89 -18.88 3.19 -4.86
N HIS A 90 -19.25 3.27 -3.58
CA HIS A 90 -18.37 2.94 -2.45
C HIS A 90 -18.97 1.77 -1.67
N THR A 91 -18.23 0.68 -1.56
CA THR A 91 -18.59 -0.52 -0.80
C THR A 91 -17.76 -0.70 0.46
N VAL A 92 -16.62 -0.01 0.56
CA VAL A 92 -15.73 -0.06 1.74
C VAL A 92 -15.46 1.33 2.33
N GLN A 93 -15.24 1.37 3.64
CA GLN A 93 -14.74 2.57 4.32
C GLN A 93 -13.21 2.58 4.23
N GLN A 94 -12.65 3.55 3.51
CA GLN A 94 -11.20 3.64 3.38
C GLN A 94 -10.51 4.00 4.69
N LYS A 95 -9.46 3.26 5.05
CA LYS A 95 -8.50 3.65 6.09
C LYS A 95 -7.47 4.61 5.52
N ASN A 96 -7.21 5.71 6.22
CA ASN A 96 -6.27 6.73 5.78
C ASN A 96 -4.92 6.56 6.48
N VAL A 97 -3.94 6.04 5.77
CA VAL A 97 -2.57 5.84 6.25
C VAL A 97 -1.73 7.08 5.91
N THR A 98 -1.30 7.80 6.94
CA THR A 98 -0.47 9.01 6.79
C THR A 98 1.00 8.78 7.10
N ARG A 99 1.31 7.68 7.78
CA ARG A 99 2.67 7.26 8.11
C ARG A 99 2.82 5.79 7.77
N ALA A 100 3.86 5.45 7.01
CA ALA A 100 4.21 4.08 6.67
C ALA A 100 5.69 3.83 6.95
N GLU A 101 6.00 2.64 7.46
CA GLU A 101 7.37 2.13 7.58
C GLU A 101 7.57 1.01 6.56
N TYR A 102 8.78 0.93 6.02
CA TYR A 102 9.19 -0.04 5.03
C TYR A 102 10.40 -0.79 5.59
N LEU A 103 10.20 -2.06 5.94
CA LEU A 103 11.26 -2.88 6.50
C LEU A 103 11.97 -3.64 5.38
N GLU A 104 13.29 -3.57 5.39
CA GLU A 104 14.18 -4.29 4.49
C GLU A 104 14.95 -5.35 5.26
N ALA A 105 15.40 -6.38 4.57
CA ALA A 105 16.18 -7.44 5.16
C ALA A 105 17.58 -6.93 5.55
N GLU A 106 17.98 -7.07 6.81
CA GLU A 106 19.35 -6.77 7.25
C GLU A 106 20.31 -7.93 6.96
N THR A 107 19.79 -9.13 6.73
CA THR A 107 20.55 -10.36 6.47
C THR A 107 19.91 -11.17 5.35
N ASP A 108 20.75 -11.88 4.60
CA ASP A 108 20.32 -12.97 3.73
C ASP A 108 19.61 -14.05 4.56
N GLY A 109 18.57 -14.69 4.01
CA GLY A 109 17.90 -15.80 4.66
C GLY A 109 16.52 -16.11 4.08
N LEU A 110 15.69 -16.73 4.92
CA LEU A 110 14.31 -17.11 4.60
C LEU A 110 13.34 -16.28 5.43
N TRP A 111 12.44 -15.55 4.77
CA TRP A 111 11.44 -14.68 5.38
C TRP A 111 10.17 -15.44 5.79
N TYR A 112 9.78 -15.30 7.05
CA TYR A 112 8.57 -15.88 7.63
C TYR A 112 7.70 -14.78 8.26
N PRO A 113 6.71 -14.25 7.53
CA PRO A 113 5.81 -13.24 8.07
C PRO A 113 4.79 -13.86 9.03
N VAL A 114 4.39 -13.08 10.03
CA VAL A 114 3.32 -13.44 10.99
C VAL A 114 1.96 -12.96 10.49
N PHE A 115 1.93 -11.82 9.77
CA PHE A 115 0.70 -11.17 9.31
C PHE A 115 0.60 -11.17 7.78
N SER A 116 -0.62 -11.05 7.27
CA SER A 116 -0.95 -10.88 5.85
C SER A 116 -1.30 -9.42 5.53
N ALA A 117 -1.19 -9.04 4.25
CA ALA A 117 -1.63 -7.72 3.79
C ALA A 117 -3.13 -7.51 4.12
N GLY A 118 -3.41 -6.42 4.85
CA GLY A 118 -4.72 -6.07 5.39
C GLY A 118 -4.91 -6.42 6.87
N ASP A 119 -4.06 -7.27 7.45
CA ASP A 119 -4.13 -7.59 8.87
C ASP A 119 -3.70 -6.40 9.73
N THR A 120 -4.33 -6.29 10.90
CA THR A 120 -4.02 -5.26 11.91
C THR A 120 -3.28 -5.88 13.09
N PHE A 121 -2.47 -5.07 13.78
CA PHE A 121 -1.63 -5.52 14.89
C PHE A 121 -1.40 -4.42 15.92
N ALA A 122 -1.02 -4.81 17.13
CA ALA A 122 -0.64 -3.89 18.20
C ALA A 122 0.81 -3.43 18.10
N GLY A 123 1.16 -2.29 18.71
CA GLY A 123 2.55 -1.84 18.80
C GLY A 123 3.45 -2.85 19.52
N GLY A 124 4.67 -3.02 19.01
CA GLY A 124 5.64 -4.01 19.49
C GLY A 124 5.42 -5.44 18.97
N ALA A 125 4.36 -5.68 18.18
CA ALA A 125 4.09 -7.00 17.60
C ALA A 125 5.23 -7.46 16.67
N VAL A 126 5.52 -8.76 16.69
CA VAL A 126 6.46 -9.38 15.73
C VAL A 126 5.77 -9.47 14.37
N LEU A 127 6.32 -8.79 13.38
CA LEU A 127 5.82 -8.79 12.01
C LEU A 127 6.29 -10.00 11.22
N GLY A 128 7.49 -10.48 11.54
CA GLY A 128 8.06 -11.68 10.94
C GLY A 128 9.50 -11.91 11.39
N THR A 129 10.06 -13.01 10.90
CA THR A 129 11.44 -13.42 11.21
C THR A 129 12.19 -13.79 9.94
N VAL A 130 13.49 -13.51 9.92
CA VAL A 130 14.41 -14.11 8.94
C VAL A 130 15.17 -15.24 9.63
N ARG A 131 15.23 -16.39 8.96
CA ARG A 131 15.90 -17.60 9.45
C ARG A 131 16.89 -18.14 8.43
N ASP A 132 17.85 -18.92 8.90
CA ASP A 132 18.73 -19.68 8.03
C ASP A 132 18.03 -20.93 7.46
N ILE A 133 18.74 -21.68 6.59
CA ILE A 133 18.21 -22.88 5.94
C ILE A 133 17.97 -24.05 6.91
N TRP A 134 18.51 -23.98 8.13
CA TRP A 134 18.30 -24.99 9.18
C TRP A 134 17.17 -24.57 10.14
N GLY A 135 16.58 -23.39 9.94
CA GLY A 135 15.47 -22.86 10.73
C GLY A 135 15.91 -22.06 11.96
N ASN A 136 17.21 -21.80 12.15
CA ASN A 136 17.68 -20.95 13.24
C ASN A 136 17.29 -19.50 12.99
N LEU A 137 16.86 -18.81 14.05
CA LEU A 137 16.51 -17.40 13.99
C LEU A 137 17.78 -16.56 13.72
N LEU A 138 17.74 -15.75 12.67
CA LEU A 138 18.77 -14.76 12.39
C LEU A 138 18.33 -13.38 12.90
N LEU A 139 17.11 -12.97 12.56
CA LEU A 139 16.58 -11.67 12.97
C LEU A 139 15.06 -11.68 13.12
N GLU A 140 14.56 -10.87 14.04
CA GLU A 140 13.14 -10.64 14.28
C GLU A 140 12.80 -9.18 14.00
N TYR A 141 11.71 -8.94 13.28
CA TYR A 141 11.25 -7.61 12.90
C TYR A 141 9.96 -7.28 13.66
N ARG A 142 9.94 -6.11 14.32
CA ARG A 142 8.82 -5.66 15.16
C ARG A 142 8.26 -4.35 14.66
N ALA A 143 6.96 -4.15 14.90
CA ALA A 143 6.31 -2.88 14.66
C ALA A 143 6.58 -1.88 15.78
N ASP A 144 6.87 -0.62 15.43
CA ASP A 144 7.06 0.45 16.41
C ASP A 144 5.74 0.97 17.00
N TYR A 145 4.65 0.80 16.26
CA TYR A 145 3.32 1.33 16.58
C TYR A 145 2.22 0.39 16.05
N PRO A 146 0.98 0.44 16.58
CA PRO A 146 -0.13 -0.35 16.05
C PRO A 146 -0.48 0.10 14.64
N GLY A 147 -0.87 -0.84 13.77
CA GLY A 147 -1.12 -0.50 12.37
C GLY A 147 -1.74 -1.61 11.55
N ILE A 148 -1.68 -1.43 10.24
CA ILE A 148 -2.14 -2.36 9.20
C ILE A 148 -0.99 -2.72 8.26
N ILE A 149 -0.90 -3.98 7.85
CA ILE A 149 0.07 -4.41 6.83
C ILE A 149 -0.40 -3.93 5.46
N LEU A 150 0.46 -3.16 4.78
CA LEU A 150 0.21 -2.62 3.45
C LEU A 150 0.46 -3.68 2.37
N TYR A 151 1.69 -4.19 2.34
CA TYR A 151 2.11 -5.27 1.45
C TYR A 151 3.34 -5.97 2.02
N GLN A 152 3.69 -7.11 1.46
CA GLN A 152 4.87 -7.86 1.87
C GLN A 152 5.44 -8.72 0.76
N THR A 153 6.70 -9.10 0.93
CA THR A 153 7.38 -10.08 0.09
C THR A 153 6.78 -11.46 0.29
N VAL A 154 6.38 -12.06 -0.84
CA VAL A 154 5.80 -13.41 -0.90
C VAL A 154 6.84 -14.48 -1.25
N GLY A 155 8.03 -14.06 -1.67
CA GLY A 155 9.17 -14.94 -1.90
C GLY A 155 9.75 -15.41 -0.57
N LEU A 156 10.14 -16.68 -0.49
CA LEU A 156 10.74 -17.22 0.74
C LEU A 156 12.15 -16.67 0.96
N GLY A 157 13.00 -16.68 -0.08
CA GLY A 157 14.38 -16.24 0.02
C GLY A 157 14.51 -14.72 -0.13
N VAL A 158 15.29 -14.11 0.75
CA VAL A 158 15.59 -12.67 0.76
C VAL A 158 17.09 -12.45 0.90
N LYS A 159 17.59 -11.37 0.31
CA LYS A 159 18.95 -10.86 0.47
C LYS A 159 18.95 -9.58 1.29
N THR A 160 20.09 -9.24 1.90
CA THR A 160 20.26 -7.94 2.54
C THR A 160 19.87 -6.79 1.59
N GLY A 161 18.98 -5.91 2.05
CA GLY A 161 18.39 -4.80 1.29
C GLY A 161 17.12 -5.15 0.52
N ASP A 162 16.71 -6.42 0.43
CA ASP A 162 15.42 -6.78 -0.17
C ASP A 162 14.27 -6.28 0.73
N PRO A 163 13.17 -5.76 0.16
CA PRO A 163 12.00 -5.39 0.93
C PRO A 163 11.39 -6.62 1.60
N LEU A 164 10.94 -6.48 2.84
CA LEU A 164 10.26 -7.54 3.60
C LEU A 164 8.77 -7.25 3.72
N ILE A 165 8.44 -6.13 4.35
CA ILE A 165 7.07 -5.80 4.72
C ILE A 165 6.92 -4.29 4.87
N ALA A 166 5.80 -3.76 4.40
CA ALA A 166 5.40 -2.38 4.61
C ALA A 166 4.17 -2.35 5.51
N TYR A 167 4.16 -1.45 6.49
CA TYR A 167 3.01 -1.28 7.38
C TYR A 167 2.76 0.20 7.67
N GLY A 168 1.53 0.54 8.05
CA GLY A 168 1.13 1.93 8.25
C GLY A 168 0.24 2.15 9.45
N GLU A 169 0.37 3.34 10.04
CA GLU A 169 -0.53 3.83 11.08
C GLU A 169 -1.78 4.39 10.40
N TYR A 170 -2.96 4.04 10.92
CA TYR A 170 -4.22 4.62 10.49
C TYR A 170 -5.05 5.03 11.70
N VAL A 171 -5.88 6.06 11.52
CA VAL A 171 -6.84 6.50 12.52
C VAL A 171 -8.23 6.10 12.03
N ASP A 172 -8.92 5.24 12.78
CA ASP A 172 -10.36 5.03 12.60
C ASP A 172 -11.06 6.37 12.87
N ARG A 173 -11.67 6.95 11.85
CA ARG A 173 -12.52 8.14 11.97
C ARG A 173 -13.98 7.74 11.99
#